data_AF-A4AMI7-F1
#
_entry.id   AF-A4AMI7-F1
#
_cell.length_a   1.000
_cell.length_b   1.000
_cell.length_c   1.000
_cell.angle_alpha   90.00
_cell.angle_beta   90.00
_cell.angle_gamma   90.00
#
_symmetry.space_group_name_H-M   'P 1'
#
loop_
_entity.id
_entity.type
_entity.pdbx_description
1 polymer ?
#
loop_
_entity_poly.entity_id
_entity_poly.type
_entity_poly.pdbx_seq_one_letter_code
_entity_poly.pdbx_strand_id
1 'polypeptide(L)' 'MKYKYIIPLIVFVLLIPQVSEGQCAMCRAVLESEGNTSAAEGINNGIVYLMAVPYILVAGLFYFIYKKMRA' A
#
# COMPACT_ATOMS: atom_id res chain seq x y z
N MET A 1 -18.85 -3.58 -29.69
CA MET A 1 -18.70 -2.11 -29.79
C MET A 1 -18.86 -1.36 -28.46
N LYS A 2 -19.72 -1.79 -27.51
CA LYS A 2 -19.88 -1.11 -26.21
C LYS A 2 -18.59 -0.98 -25.37
N TYR A 3 -17.72 -1.99 -25.39
CA TYR A 3 -16.48 -2.02 -24.60
C TYR A 3 -15.29 -1.29 -25.25
N LYS A 4 -15.42 -0.85 -26.51
CA LYS A 4 -14.33 -0.17 -27.24
C LYS A 4 -13.91 1.14 -26.56
N TYR A 5 -14.84 1.80 -25.88
CA TYR A 5 -14.59 3.01 -25.10
C TYR A 5 -14.42 2.73 -23.59
N ILE A 6 -14.84 1.56 -23.11
CA ILE A 6 -14.75 1.19 -21.69
C ILE A 6 -13.29 0.93 -21.28
N ILE A 7 -12.54 0.20 -22.11
CA ILE A 7 -11.13 -0.10 -21.85
C ILE A 7 -10.28 1.18 -21.75
N PRO A 8 -10.29 2.09 -22.74
CA PRO A 8 -9.51 3.33 -22.64
C PRO A 8 -10.01 4.25 -21.51
N LEU A 9 -11.30 4.24 -21.18
CA LEU A 9 -11.86 4.99 -20.05
C LEU A 9 -11.33 4.48 -18.71
N ILE A 10 -11.26 3.15 -18.52
CA ILE A 10 -10.70 2.55 -17.30
C ILE A 10 -9.22 2.90 -17.18
N VAL A 11 -8.46 2.78 -18.28
CA VAL A 11 -7.03 3.15 -18.29
C VAL A 11 -6.84 4.63 -17.96
N PHE A 12 -7.67 5.51 -18.51
CA PHE A 12 -7.64 6.95 -18.21
C PHE A 12 -7.91 7.24 -16.73
N VAL A 13 -8.89 6.56 -16.12
CA VAL A 13 -9.21 6.70 -14.68
C VAL A 13 -8.06 6.21 -13.80
N LEU A 14 -7.37 5.14 -14.17
CA LEU A 14 -6.21 4.62 -13.44
C LEU A 14 -4.96 5.51 -13.55
N LEU A 15 -4.89 6.35 -14.58
CA LEU A 15 -3.82 7.33 -14.79
C LEU A 15 -4.09 8.66 -14.09
N ILE A 16 -5.26 8.84 -13.48
CA ILE A 16 -5.54 10.03 -12.68
C ILE A 16 -4.59 9.99 -11.48
N PRO A 17 -3.66 10.96 -11.36
CA PRO A 17 -2.81 11.03 -10.20
C PRO A 17 -3.71 11.15 -8.97
N GLN A 18 -3.63 10.17 -8.09
CA GLN A 18 -4.23 10.29 -6.78
C GLN A 18 -3.50 11.45 -6.11
N VAL A 19 -4.13 12.63 -6.03
CA VAL A 19 -3.78 13.67 -5.05
C VAL A 19 -4.15 13.14 -3.68
N SER A 20 -3.43 12.09 -3.27
CA SER A 20 -3.45 11.60 -1.91
C SER A 20 -2.66 12.63 -1.12
N GLU A 21 -3.31 13.24 -0.14
CA GLU A 21 -2.64 13.74 1.06
C GLU A 21 -2.00 12.53 1.75
N GLY A 22 -0.90 12.04 1.18
CA GLY A 22 0.02 11.12 1.84
C GLY A 22 0.80 11.91 2.88
N GLN A 23 0.11 12.56 3.82
CA GLN A 23 0.71 13.51 4.73
C GLN A 23 0.22 13.25 6.14
N CYS A 24 0.70 12.13 6.69
CA CYS A 24 1.33 12.25 8.00
C CYS A 24 2.59 11.39 8.11
N ALA A 25 3.49 11.52 7.13
CA ALA A 25 4.92 11.43 7.42
C ALA A 25 5.45 12.75 8.05
N MET A 26 4.70 13.86 7.96
CA MET A 26 4.97 15.07 8.74
C MET A 26 4.73 14.88 10.26
N CYS A 27 3.80 13.99 10.66
CA CYS A 27 3.62 13.63 12.06
C CYS A 27 4.88 12.96 12.68
N ARG A 28 5.74 12.37 11.84
CA ARG A 28 6.99 11.74 12.30
C ARG A 28 8.06 12.78 12.66
N ALA A 29 8.19 13.83 11.85
CA ALA A 29 9.15 14.90 12.09
C ALA A 29 8.83 15.74 13.33
N VAL A 30 7.55 15.96 13.64
CA VAL A 30 7.14 16.64 14.89
C VAL A 30 7.45 15.77 16.11
N LEU A 31 7.13 14.46 16.09
CA LEU A 31 7.40 13.55 17.22
C LEU A 31 8.89 13.23 17.43
N GLU A 32 9.67 13.13 16.34
CA GLU A 32 11.14 12.99 16.43
C GLU A 32 11.78 14.26 17.02
N SER A 33 11.16 15.44 16.81
CA SER A 33 11.62 16.71 17.38
C SER A 33 11.16 16.95 18.84
N GLU A 34 10.09 16.29 19.29
CA GLU A 34 9.53 16.43 20.64
C GLU A 34 10.22 15.56 21.71
N GLY A 35 11.24 14.78 21.34
CA GLY A 35 12.06 14.00 22.29
C GLY A 35 11.36 12.79 22.92
N ASN A 36 10.11 12.50 22.55
CA ASN A 36 9.36 11.34 23.03
C ASN A 36 9.64 10.09 22.19
N THR A 37 10.80 9.47 22.44
CA THR A 37 11.29 8.26 21.74
C THR A 37 10.30 7.10 21.76
N SER A 38 9.51 6.95 22.82
CA SER A 38 8.54 5.85 22.97
C SER A 38 7.38 5.93 21.96
N ALA A 39 6.92 7.14 21.62
CA ALA A 39 5.90 7.35 20.60
C ALA A 39 6.46 7.06 19.19
N ALA A 40 7.72 7.44 18.94
CA ALA A 40 8.39 7.20 17.67
C ALA A 40 8.59 5.70 17.40
N GLU A 41 8.98 4.92 18.42
CA GLU A 41 9.11 3.45 18.33
C GLU A 41 7.77 2.78 18.04
N GLY A 42 6.69 3.19 18.73
CA GLY A 42 5.34 2.66 18.51
C GLY A 42 4.86 2.85 17.07
N ILE A 43 5.13 4.02 16.49
CA ILE A 43 4.78 4.31 15.08
C ILE A 43 5.65 3.50 14.12
N ASN A 44 6.95 3.36 14.38
CA ASN A 44 7.82 2.53 13.52
C ASN A 44 7.36 1.07 13.47
N ASN A 45 6.96 0.52 14.62
CA ASN A 45 6.39 -0.83 14.70
C ASN A 45 5.07 -0.92 13.92
N GLY A 46 4.23 0.12 13.98
CA GLY A 46 3.01 0.23 13.17
C GLY A 46 3.28 0.24 11.66
N ILE A 47 4.29 0.97 11.21
CA ILE A 47 4.71 1.00 9.80
C ILE A 47 5.14 -0.40 9.35
N VAL A 48 6.01 -1.06 10.12
CA VAL A 48 6.46 -2.43 9.79
C VAL A 48 5.29 -3.41 9.75
N TYR A 49 4.36 -3.32 10.70
CA TYR A 49 3.16 -4.15 10.73
C TYR A 49 2.29 -3.95 9.47
N LEU A 50 2.00 -2.70 9.10
CA LEU A 50 1.19 -2.40 7.91
C LEU A 50 1.91 -2.81 6.62
N MET A 51 3.23 -2.63 6.54
CA MET A 51 4.04 -3.07 5.40
C MET A 51 4.11 -4.59 5.27
N ALA A 52 3.98 -5.37 6.35
CA ALA A 52 4.00 -6.83 6.28
C ALA A 52 2.78 -7.40 5.53
N VAL A 53 1.62 -6.75 5.65
CA VAL A 53 0.35 -7.21 5.03
C VAL A 53 0.45 -7.43 3.52
N PRO A 54 0.89 -6.46 2.68
CA PRO A 54 0.99 -6.68 1.24
C PRO A 54 1.93 -7.83 0.86
N TYR A 55 3.04 -8.04 1.59
CA TYR A 55 3.95 -9.16 1.32
C TYR A 55 3.29 -10.51 1.61
N ILE A 56 2.55 -10.63 2.73
CA ILE A 56 1.83 -11.85 3.09
C ILE A 56 0.77 -12.18 2.04
N LEU A 57 0.01 -11.17 1.59
CA LEU A 57 -1.02 -11.35 0.57
C LEU A 57 -0.43 -11.81 -0.77
N VAL A 58 0.68 -11.20 -1.21
CA VAL A 58 1.36 -11.59 -2.45
C VAL A 58 1.93 -13.01 -2.35
N ALA A 59 2.55 -13.37 -1.22
CA ALA A 59 3.05 -14.72 -0.99
C ALA A 59 1.91 -15.76 -1.02
N GLY A 60 0.78 -15.46 -0.37
CA GLY A 60 -0.41 -16.32 -0.40
C GLY A 60 -0.96 -16.49 -1.80
N LEU A 61 -1.07 -15.40 -2.57
CA LEU A 61 -1.51 -15.44 -3.97
C LEU A 61 -0.61 -16.34 -4.81
N PHE A 62 0.71 -16.16 -4.74
CA PHE A 62 1.66 -16.99 -5.49
C PHE A 62 1.59 -18.46 -5.09
N TYR A 63 1.41 -18.77 -3.81
CA TYR A 63 1.21 -20.13 -3.34
C TYR A 63 -0.02 -20.79 -3.99
N PHE A 64 -1.16 -20.10 -4.03
CA PHE A 64 -2.38 -20.62 -4.67
C PHE A 64 -2.22 -20.80 -6.19
N ILE A 65 -1.55 -19.86 -6.87
CA ILE A 65 -1.25 -19.97 -8.30
C ILE A 65 -0.38 -21.20 -8.56
N TYR A 66 0.73 -21.33 -7.82
CA TYR A 66 1.64 -22.47 -7.97
C TYR A 66 0.94 -23.80 -7.71
N LYS A 67 0.15 -23.89 -6.63
CA LYS A 67 -0.64 -25.09 -6.33
C LYS A 67 -1.59 -25.45 -7.47
N LYS A 68 -2.27 -24.46 -8.06
CA LYS A 68 -3.18 -24.67 -9.19
C LYS A 68 -2.46 -25.09 -10.47
N MET A 69 -1.24 -24.60 -10.70
CA MET A 69 -0.45 -24.95 -11.89
C MET A 69 0.25 -26.31 -11.79
N ARG A 70 0.53 -26.78 -10.56
CA ARG A 70 1.18 -28.07 -10.31
C ARG A 70 0.19 -29.22 -10.05
N ALA A 71 -1.08 -28.90 -9.74
CA ALA A 71 -2.20 -29.85 -9.78
C ALA A 71 -2.64 -30.07 -11.23
#